data_AF-A0A919MP30-F1
#
_entry.id   AF-A0A919MP30-F1
#
_cell.length_a   1.000
_cell.length_b   1.000
_cell.length_c   1.000
_cell.angle_alpha   90.00
_cell.angle_beta   90.00
_cell.angle_gamma   90.00
#
_symmetry.space_group_name_H-M   'P 1'
#
loop_
_entity.id
_entity.type
_entity.pdbx_description
1 polymer ?
#
loop_
_entity_poly.entity_id
_entity_poly.type
_entity_poly.pdbx_seq_one_letter_code
_entity_poly.pdbx_strand_id
1 'polypeptide(L)'
;MVFCAAVAALALIGVALTQLGDRPTTPSAGSDVRLPAAPMLPPVAAAATPTAELPPVTSATASRSPSPAPPTTVAQRRRPASAAVTVATRVPGATPPRKPAAVPPPALRAGAAVGLELVAAPGYRVRHRDFLGRVDRIGPDSSALERADARFLVRSGRADAGCVSFEASNYPGRFLRHRDFTLRLDRADGSRLFDLDATFCPESPGGSGVVVLRSRNYPDRFVTESRSQLRLDPATPGTAPRFAVRSPL
;
A
#
# COMPACT_ATOMS: atom_id res chain seq x y z
N MET A 1 68.50 -28.22 9.61
CA MET A 1 67.44 -29.24 9.54
C MET A 1 66.28 -28.61 8.78
N VAL A 2 65.82 -28.99 7.59
CA VAL A 2 66.03 -30.10 6.64
C VAL A 2 65.65 -29.59 5.24
N PHE A 3 66.25 -30.18 4.20
CA PHE A 3 66.13 -29.93 2.76
C PHE A 3 64.88 -30.59 2.10
N CYS A 4 64.46 -30.01 0.96
CA CYS A 4 64.00 -30.59 -0.32
C CYS A 4 62.98 -31.76 -0.48
N ALA A 5 62.18 -31.58 -1.55
CA ALA A 5 61.69 -32.54 -2.56
C ALA A 5 60.55 -33.51 -2.16
N ALA A 6 59.34 -33.42 -2.72
CA ALA A 6 58.85 -33.74 -4.08
C ALA A 6 58.45 -35.22 -4.28
N VAL A 7 57.51 -35.44 -5.22
CA VAL A 7 56.94 -36.72 -5.75
C VAL A 7 55.70 -37.23 -4.99
N ALA A 8 54.62 -37.79 -5.57
CA ALA A 8 53.83 -37.72 -6.82
C ALA A 8 52.72 -38.80 -6.66
N ALA A 9 51.78 -38.88 -7.62
CA ALA A 9 50.83 -39.98 -7.88
C ALA A 9 49.53 -40.01 -7.05
N LEU A 10 48.34 -40.33 -7.57
CA LEU A 10 47.88 -40.70 -8.91
C LEU A 10 46.35 -40.44 -8.96
N ALA A 11 45.85 -40.04 -10.12
CA ALA A 11 44.42 -39.95 -10.42
C ALA A 11 43.79 -41.35 -10.54
N LEU A 12 42.56 -41.53 -10.06
CA LEU A 12 41.64 -42.54 -10.57
C LEU A 12 40.25 -41.94 -10.78
N ILE A 13 39.96 -41.69 -12.05
CA ILE A 13 38.64 -41.50 -12.63
C ILE A 13 37.97 -42.88 -12.66
N GLY A 14 36.79 -43.00 -12.06
CA GLY A 14 35.91 -44.15 -12.19
C GLY A 14 34.59 -43.74 -12.84
N VAL A 15 34.61 -43.55 -14.17
CA VAL A 15 33.41 -43.53 -15.00
C VAL A 15 32.98 -44.99 -15.20
N ALA A 16 31.77 -45.34 -14.79
CA ALA A 16 31.12 -46.57 -15.21
C ALA A 16 29.80 -46.23 -15.91
N LEU A 17 29.87 -46.17 -17.24
CA LEU A 17 28.76 -46.26 -18.17
C LEU A 17 28.79 -47.67 -18.79
N THR A 18 27.63 -48.11 -19.28
CA THR A 18 27.29 -49.34 -20.06
C THR A 18 26.76 -50.54 -19.25
N GLN A 19 25.69 -51.25 -19.62
CA GLN A 19 24.65 -51.17 -20.67
C GLN A 19 23.54 -52.21 -20.32
N LEU A 20 22.31 -51.94 -20.79
CA LEU A 20 21.22 -52.82 -21.30
C LEU A 20 20.69 -54.09 -20.58
N GLY A 21 19.34 -54.19 -20.62
CA GLY A 21 18.50 -55.41 -20.54
C GLY A 21 17.79 -55.56 -19.18
N ASP A 22 16.48 -55.65 -19.01
CA ASP A 22 15.38 -56.14 -19.87
C ASP A 22 14.06 -55.42 -19.51
N ARG A 23 13.22 -55.18 -20.51
CA ARG A 23 11.83 -54.72 -20.31
C ARG A 23 10.89 -55.93 -20.32
N PRO A 24 10.04 -56.13 -19.30
CA PRO A 24 8.89 -57.02 -19.45
C PRO A 24 7.78 -56.32 -20.23
N THR A 25 7.46 -56.87 -21.40
CA THR A 25 6.24 -56.62 -22.17
C THR A 25 5.08 -57.46 -21.64
N THR A 26 3.92 -56.85 -21.38
CA THR A 26 2.53 -57.36 -21.60
C THR A 26 1.51 -56.42 -20.91
N PRO A 27 0.20 -56.47 -21.24
CA PRO A 27 -0.40 -56.11 -22.51
C PRO A 27 -1.44 -54.97 -22.35
N SER A 28 -1.84 -54.44 -23.50
CA SER A 28 -2.89 -53.43 -23.69
C SER A 28 -4.25 -53.85 -23.11
N ALA A 29 -4.82 -53.02 -22.23
CA ALA A 29 -6.23 -53.03 -21.89
C ALA A 29 -6.83 -51.69 -22.29
N GLY A 30 -7.80 -51.75 -23.20
CA GLY A 30 -8.47 -50.59 -23.76
C GLY A 30 -9.19 -49.76 -22.70
N SER A 31 -9.21 -48.45 -22.93
CA SER A 31 -10.14 -47.54 -22.30
C SER A 31 -10.53 -46.51 -23.35
N ASP A 32 -11.57 -46.84 -24.10
CA ASP A 32 -12.38 -45.87 -24.83
C ASP A 32 -12.94 -44.86 -23.82
N VAL A 33 -12.30 -43.70 -23.71
CA VAL A 33 -12.93 -42.51 -23.13
C VAL A 33 -12.95 -41.43 -24.21
N ARG A 34 -14.09 -41.42 -24.87
CA ARG A 34 -14.57 -40.43 -25.84
C ARG A 34 -14.47 -39.02 -25.26
N LEU A 35 -13.58 -38.21 -25.85
CA LEU A 35 -13.54 -36.75 -25.66
C LEU A 35 -14.88 -36.14 -26.12
N PRO A 36 -15.57 -35.34 -25.30
CA PRO A 36 -16.66 -34.51 -25.80
C PRO A 36 -16.07 -33.38 -26.66
N ALA A 37 -16.58 -33.29 -27.89
CA ALA A 37 -16.28 -32.20 -28.82
C ALA A 37 -16.64 -30.85 -28.18
N ALA A 38 -15.69 -29.90 -28.24
CA ALA A 38 -15.94 -28.51 -27.89
C ALA A 38 -16.99 -27.92 -28.84
N PRO A 39 -18.05 -27.26 -28.36
CA PRO A 39 -18.92 -26.49 -29.23
C PRO A 39 -18.17 -25.25 -29.72
N MET A 40 -18.01 -25.15 -31.04
CA MET A 40 -17.56 -23.92 -31.69
C MET A 40 -18.55 -22.80 -31.40
N LEU A 41 -18.03 -21.70 -30.84
CA LEU A 41 -18.75 -20.44 -30.74
C LEU A 41 -18.89 -19.81 -32.14
N PRO A 42 -20.04 -19.23 -32.49
CA PRO A 42 -20.24 -18.56 -33.77
C PRO A 42 -19.40 -17.26 -33.87
N PRO A 43 -19.11 -16.78 -35.09
CA PRO A 43 -18.32 -15.57 -35.30
C PRO A 43 -19.10 -14.32 -34.85
N VAL A 44 -18.42 -13.43 -34.13
CA VAL A 44 -18.92 -12.12 -33.74
C VAL A 44 -19.17 -11.29 -35.01
N ALA A 45 -20.44 -11.01 -35.29
CA ALA A 45 -20.83 -10.06 -36.32
C ALA A 45 -20.35 -8.66 -35.92
N ALA A 46 -19.55 -8.06 -36.79
CA ALA A 46 -19.27 -6.63 -36.78
C ALA A 46 -20.57 -5.87 -37.12
N ALA A 47 -20.98 -4.95 -36.25
CA ALA A 47 -22.01 -3.97 -36.57
C ALA A 47 -21.63 -2.62 -35.95
N ALA A 48 -21.23 -1.73 -36.86
CA ALA A 48 -21.53 -0.30 -36.95
C ALA A 48 -21.67 0.55 -35.66
N THR A 49 -20.87 1.62 -35.65
CA THR A 49 -21.08 2.88 -34.93
C THR A 49 -22.51 3.41 -35.03
N PRO A 50 -22.96 4.12 -33.99
CA PRO A 50 -23.63 5.40 -34.22
C PRO A 50 -22.94 6.56 -33.48
N THR A 51 -22.51 7.50 -34.32
CA THR A 51 -22.44 8.96 -34.18
C THR A 51 -22.98 9.56 -32.88
N ALA A 52 -22.12 10.36 -32.26
CA ALA A 52 -22.46 11.32 -31.23
C ALA A 52 -23.41 12.40 -31.77
N GLU A 53 -24.51 12.67 -31.06
CA GLU A 53 -25.32 13.87 -31.24
C GLU A 53 -25.27 14.71 -29.95
N LEU A 54 -24.75 15.93 -30.10
CA LEU A 54 -24.65 16.97 -29.08
C LEU A 54 -26.01 17.69 -28.98
N PRO A 55 -26.57 17.94 -27.77
CA PRO A 55 -27.59 18.96 -27.62
C PRO A 55 -26.95 20.37 -27.52
N PRO A 56 -27.64 21.42 -28.00
CA PRO A 56 -27.09 22.76 -28.12
C PRO A 56 -27.04 23.51 -26.78
N VAL A 57 -26.08 24.44 -26.73
CA VAL A 57 -25.96 25.51 -25.75
C VAL A 57 -27.13 26.48 -25.83
N THR A 58 -27.74 26.80 -24.69
CA THR A 58 -28.50 28.05 -24.51
C THR A 58 -28.19 28.66 -23.16
N SER A 59 -27.52 29.80 -23.21
CA SER A 59 -27.32 30.75 -22.13
C SER A 59 -28.66 31.31 -21.65
N ALA A 60 -28.86 31.43 -20.33
CA ALA A 60 -29.86 32.33 -19.78
C ALA A 60 -29.37 32.96 -18.47
N THR A 61 -29.28 34.28 -18.51
CA THR A 61 -28.87 35.21 -17.48
C THR A 61 -30.01 35.49 -16.49
N ALA A 62 -29.64 35.63 -15.21
CA ALA A 62 -30.26 36.27 -14.04
C ALA A 62 -31.70 36.87 -14.09
N SER A 63 -32.48 36.68 -13.00
CA SER A 63 -33.03 37.78 -12.17
C SER A 63 -33.84 37.34 -10.93
N ARG A 64 -33.42 37.90 -9.76
CA ARG A 64 -34.19 38.49 -8.63
C ARG A 64 -35.46 37.82 -8.02
N SER A 65 -35.36 37.50 -6.70
CA SER A 65 -36.18 37.86 -5.49
C SER A 65 -37.63 38.43 -5.62
N PRO A 66 -38.51 38.44 -4.58
CA PRO A 66 -38.29 38.17 -3.13
C PRO A 66 -39.39 37.36 -2.36
N SER A 67 -39.11 37.14 -1.07
CA SER A 67 -40.00 36.71 0.05
C SER A 67 -41.11 37.75 0.38
N PRO A 68 -42.22 37.31 1.03
CA PRO A 68 -42.51 37.85 2.37
C PRO A 68 -43.08 36.82 3.38
N ALA A 69 -43.01 37.18 4.66
CA ALA A 69 -43.49 36.44 5.84
C ALA A 69 -44.70 37.16 6.52
N PRO A 70 -45.08 36.87 7.80
CA PRO A 70 -46.36 36.30 8.29
C PRO A 70 -47.24 37.37 9.01
N PRO A 71 -48.30 37.14 9.86
CA PRO A 71 -48.27 36.39 11.16
C PRO A 71 -49.61 35.76 11.67
N THR A 72 -49.58 34.92 12.73
CA THR A 72 -50.56 35.06 13.85
C THR A 72 -50.05 34.42 15.15
N THR A 73 -50.35 35.13 16.23
CA THR A 73 -49.84 35.03 17.60
C THR A 73 -50.87 34.37 18.52
N VAL A 74 -50.45 33.51 19.46
CA VAL A 74 -51.15 33.32 20.75
C VAL A 74 -50.13 33.12 21.87
N ALA A 75 -50.06 34.12 22.76
CA ALA A 75 -49.56 34.04 24.14
C ALA A 75 -50.71 33.47 25.02
N GLN A 76 -50.58 32.89 26.23
CA GLN A 76 -49.73 33.17 27.38
C GLN A 76 -50.26 32.26 28.53
N ARG A 77 -49.40 31.74 29.45
CA ARG A 77 -49.50 31.94 30.93
C ARG A 77 -48.68 30.96 31.79
N ARG A 78 -47.90 31.59 32.68
CA ARG A 78 -47.67 31.35 34.13
C ARG A 78 -46.81 30.16 34.65
N ARG A 79 -45.63 30.55 35.18
CA ARG A 79 -44.76 30.01 36.27
C ARG A 79 -45.52 29.51 37.53
N PRO A 80 -44.83 28.96 38.58
CA PRO A 80 -43.57 28.16 38.64
C PRO A 80 -43.68 26.96 39.63
N ALA A 81 -42.72 26.02 39.65
CA ALA A 81 -42.33 25.32 40.89
C ALA A 81 -41.00 24.56 40.74
N SER A 82 -40.24 24.60 41.82
CA SER A 82 -38.90 24.07 42.05
C SER A 82 -38.87 22.54 42.08
N ALA A 83 -37.87 21.93 41.45
CA ALA A 83 -37.38 20.62 41.85
C ALA A 83 -35.86 20.60 41.66
N ALA A 84 -35.17 20.54 42.79
CA ALA A 84 -33.73 20.45 42.89
C ALA A 84 -33.24 19.17 42.19
N VAL A 85 -32.26 19.33 41.29
CA VAL A 85 -31.40 18.23 40.86
C VAL A 85 -29.97 18.66 41.14
N THR A 86 -29.37 17.93 42.08
CA THR A 86 -27.98 17.97 42.49
C THR A 86 -27.05 17.99 41.28
N VAL A 87 -26.41 19.11 41.00
CA VAL A 87 -25.28 19.17 40.06
C VAL A 87 -24.07 18.63 40.81
N ALA A 88 -23.72 17.38 40.51
CA ALA A 88 -22.48 16.77 40.93
C ALA A 88 -21.30 17.63 40.47
N THR A 89 -20.45 18.02 41.42
CA THR A 89 -19.13 18.59 41.19
C THR A 89 -18.32 17.67 40.28
N ARG A 90 -18.16 18.06 39.02
CA ARG A 90 -17.29 17.37 38.05
C ARG A 90 -15.84 17.59 38.45
N VAL A 91 -15.23 16.56 39.01
CA VAL A 91 -13.78 16.43 39.18
C VAL A 91 -13.10 16.57 37.80
N PRO A 92 -12.09 17.43 37.62
CA PRO A 92 -11.27 17.46 36.42
C PRO A 92 -10.36 16.22 36.38
N GLY A 93 -10.90 15.11 35.90
CA GLY A 93 -10.19 13.84 35.78
C GLY A 93 -9.43 13.74 34.46
N ALA A 94 -8.11 13.92 34.56
CA ALA A 94 -7.06 13.29 33.76
C ALA A 94 -7.14 13.38 32.22
N THR A 95 -6.42 14.36 31.68
CA THR A 95 -5.82 14.27 30.34
C THR A 95 -4.93 13.01 30.29
N PRO A 96 -5.14 12.05 29.37
CA PRO A 96 -4.17 10.96 29.20
C PRO A 96 -2.83 11.57 28.73
N PRO A 97 -1.67 11.06 29.19
CA PRO A 97 -0.38 11.60 28.79
C PRO A 97 -0.21 11.37 27.29
N ARG A 98 -0.28 12.46 26.51
CA ARG A 98 0.07 12.47 25.09
C ARG A 98 1.57 12.16 25.02
N LYS A 99 1.93 10.91 24.76
CA LYS A 99 3.27 10.54 24.29
C LYS A 99 3.63 11.57 23.21
N PRO A 100 4.73 12.34 23.35
CA PRO A 100 5.07 13.37 22.39
C PRO A 100 5.06 12.74 21.00
N ALA A 101 4.24 13.29 20.10
CA ALA A 101 4.22 12.87 18.72
C ALA A 101 5.66 13.02 18.22
N ALA A 102 6.28 11.87 17.92
CA ALA A 102 7.63 11.85 17.40
C ALA A 102 7.63 12.69 16.12
N VAL A 103 8.47 13.73 16.09
CA VAL A 103 8.67 14.53 14.89
C VAL A 103 9.07 13.57 13.76
N PRO A 104 8.38 13.60 12.60
CA PRO A 104 8.73 12.71 11.51
C PRO A 104 10.20 12.94 11.13
N PRO A 105 10.99 11.87 10.93
CA PRO A 105 12.42 12.01 10.72
C PRO A 105 12.72 12.94 9.53
N PRO A 106 13.85 13.69 9.56
CA PRO A 106 14.16 14.73 8.58
C PRO A 106 14.18 14.30 7.11
N ALA A 107 14.22 12.99 6.84
CA ALA A 107 14.24 12.42 5.50
C ALA A 107 12.86 12.36 4.84
N LEU A 108 11.77 12.33 5.62
CA LEU A 108 10.39 12.27 5.12
C LEU A 108 9.67 13.59 5.39
N ARG A 109 10.17 14.66 4.76
CA ARG A 109 9.54 15.98 4.83
C ARG A 109 8.26 15.98 4.00
N ALA A 110 7.15 16.42 4.60
CA ALA A 110 5.92 16.65 3.86
C ALA A 110 6.18 17.61 2.69
N GLY A 111 5.72 17.24 1.49
CA GLY A 111 5.96 17.92 0.23
C GLY A 111 7.09 17.35 -0.63
N ALA A 112 8.00 16.54 -0.07
CA ALA A 112 9.10 15.96 -0.82
C ALA A 112 8.67 14.74 -1.65
N ALA A 113 9.24 14.59 -2.85
CA ALA A 113 9.17 13.34 -3.60
C ALA A 113 10.34 12.43 -3.17
N VAL A 114 10.04 11.16 -2.89
CA VAL A 114 11.02 10.18 -2.40
C VAL A 114 10.86 8.83 -3.11
N GLY A 115 11.93 8.06 -3.11
CA GLY A 115 11.91 6.61 -3.29
C GLY A 115 12.26 5.91 -1.96
N LEU A 116 11.65 4.76 -1.70
CA LEU A 116 11.98 3.94 -0.54
C LEU A 116 12.69 2.68 -1.03
N GLU A 117 13.92 2.47 -0.58
CA GLU A 117 14.75 1.32 -0.95
C GLU A 117 14.92 0.38 0.23
N LEU A 118 14.83 -0.93 0.02
CA LEU A 118 15.02 -1.90 1.08
C LEU A 118 16.52 -1.98 1.45
N VAL A 119 16.87 -1.70 2.71
CA VAL A 119 18.28 -1.71 3.16
C VAL A 119 18.90 -3.10 3.02
N ALA A 120 18.12 -4.15 3.27
CA ALA A 120 18.57 -5.54 3.15
C ALA A 120 18.74 -6.01 1.70
N ALA A 121 18.19 -5.27 0.72
CA ALA A 121 18.28 -5.62 -0.70
C ALA A 121 18.47 -4.35 -1.55
N PRO A 122 19.72 -3.86 -1.68
CA PRO A 122 20.00 -2.69 -2.51
C PRO A 122 19.51 -2.85 -3.95
N GLY A 123 18.97 -1.78 -4.52
CA GLY A 123 18.31 -1.76 -5.83
C GLY A 123 16.85 -2.21 -5.83
N TYR A 124 16.36 -2.77 -4.73
CA TYR A 124 14.94 -3.10 -4.57
C TYR A 124 14.19 -1.95 -3.92
N ARG A 125 13.24 -1.37 -4.66
CA ARG A 125 12.47 -0.20 -4.23
C ARG A 125 11.00 -0.52 -4.08
N VAL A 126 10.38 0.14 -3.10
CA VAL A 126 8.93 0.17 -2.95
C VAL A 126 8.33 0.80 -4.20
N ARG A 127 7.33 0.14 -4.76
CA ARG A 127 6.49 0.66 -5.83
C ARG A 127 5.07 0.15 -5.70
N HIS A 128 4.15 0.77 -6.42
CA HIS A 128 2.83 0.17 -6.64
C HIS A 128 2.79 -0.56 -7.99
N ARG A 129 2.06 -1.66 -8.12
CA ARG A 129 1.76 -2.32 -9.40
C ARG A 129 0.41 -3.00 -9.28
N ASP A 130 -0.46 -2.83 -10.27
CA ASP A 130 -1.83 -3.34 -10.20
C ASP A 130 -2.57 -2.91 -8.91
N PHE A 131 -2.26 -1.69 -8.44
CA PHE A 131 -2.72 -1.12 -7.16
C PHE A 131 -2.26 -1.86 -5.89
N LEU A 132 -1.29 -2.77 -5.99
CA LEU A 132 -0.66 -3.42 -4.84
C LEU A 132 0.68 -2.77 -4.51
N GLY A 133 0.91 -2.53 -3.23
CA GLY A 133 2.22 -2.14 -2.71
C GLY A 133 3.16 -3.34 -2.73
N ARG A 134 4.32 -3.16 -3.36
CA ARG A 134 5.30 -4.24 -3.55
C ARG A 134 6.71 -3.68 -3.61
N VAL A 135 7.68 -4.58 -3.63
CA VAL A 135 9.10 -4.27 -3.80
C VAL A 135 9.60 -4.96 -5.05
N ASP A 136 10.21 -4.20 -5.96
CA ASP A 136 10.82 -4.72 -7.19
C ASP A 136 12.19 -4.07 -7.42
N ARG A 137 13.01 -4.68 -8.28
CA ARG A 137 14.30 -4.11 -8.68
C ARG A 137 14.08 -2.93 -9.63
N ILE A 138 14.23 -1.70 -9.14
CA ILE A 138 14.03 -0.48 -9.92
C ILE A 138 15.31 0.36 -9.88
N GLY A 139 15.86 0.64 -11.06
CA GLY A 139 17.08 1.42 -11.24
C GLY A 139 16.97 2.46 -12.36
N PRO A 140 18.08 3.14 -12.71
CA PRO A 140 18.11 4.12 -13.80
C PRO A 140 17.71 3.54 -15.16
N ASP A 141 18.04 2.27 -15.40
CA ASP A 141 17.75 1.55 -16.65
C ASP A 141 16.30 1.01 -16.71
N SER A 142 15.53 1.15 -15.63
CA SER A 142 14.11 0.76 -15.61
C SER A 142 13.27 1.72 -16.45
N SER A 143 12.14 1.21 -16.94
CA SER A 143 11.22 2.01 -17.75
C SER A 143 10.70 3.23 -16.98
N ALA A 144 10.30 4.28 -17.70
CA ALA A 144 9.76 5.49 -17.08
C ALA A 144 8.52 5.20 -16.21
N LEU A 145 7.69 4.24 -16.61
CA LEU A 145 6.52 3.81 -15.83
C LEU A 145 6.94 3.18 -14.50
N GLU A 146 7.90 2.25 -14.51
CA GLU A 146 8.39 1.61 -13.30
C GLU A 146 9.01 2.60 -12.31
N ARG A 147 9.75 3.59 -12.82
CA ARG A 147 10.31 4.67 -12.00
C ARG A 147 9.23 5.57 -11.42
N ALA A 148 8.20 5.89 -12.20
CA ALA A 148 7.04 6.66 -11.74
C ALA A 148 6.24 5.91 -10.66
N ASP A 149 6.07 4.60 -10.82
CA ASP A 149 5.39 3.73 -9.85
C ASP A 149 6.14 3.60 -8.51
N ALA A 150 7.47 3.80 -8.53
CA ALA A 150 8.34 3.80 -7.37
C ALA A 150 8.53 5.18 -6.72
N ARG A 151 7.84 6.21 -7.22
CA ARG A 151 7.98 7.60 -6.75
C ARG A 151 6.76 8.03 -5.96
N PHE A 152 6.99 8.38 -4.69
CA PHE A 152 5.94 8.81 -3.77
C PHE A 152 6.15 10.25 -3.33
N LEU A 153 5.06 11.02 -3.27
CA LEU A 153 5.02 12.33 -2.60
C LEU A 153 4.70 12.07 -1.13
N VAL A 154 5.60 12.50 -0.25
CA VAL A 154 5.37 12.44 1.20
C VAL A 154 4.39 13.56 1.55
N ARG A 155 3.26 13.21 2.15
CA ARG A 155 2.30 14.15 2.71
C ARG A 155 2.32 14.08 4.22
N SER A 156 1.88 15.16 4.87
CA SER A 156 1.51 15.10 6.29
C SER A 156 0.52 13.96 6.49
N GLY A 157 0.68 13.19 7.57
CA GLY A 157 -0.16 12.04 7.85
C GLY A 157 -1.63 12.45 7.91
N ARG A 158 -2.47 11.74 7.16
CA ARG A 158 -3.89 12.10 6.99
C ARG A 158 -4.69 12.00 8.30
N ALA A 159 -4.30 11.09 9.19
CA ALA A 159 -4.88 10.96 10.53
C ALA A 159 -4.05 11.59 11.65
N ASP A 160 -2.76 11.90 11.40
CA ASP A 160 -1.84 12.45 12.39
C ASP A 160 -0.71 13.22 11.72
N ALA A 161 -0.62 14.52 11.98
CA ALA A 161 0.38 15.41 11.40
C ALA A 161 1.82 15.09 11.84
N GLY A 162 2.02 14.34 12.95
CA GLY A 162 3.33 13.84 13.35
C GLY A 162 3.80 12.60 12.58
N CYS A 163 2.92 12.02 11.76
CA CYS A 163 3.22 10.88 10.90
C CYS A 163 3.13 11.30 9.43
N VAL A 164 3.27 10.36 8.50
CA VAL A 164 3.27 10.63 7.06
C VAL A 164 2.28 9.75 6.31
N SER A 165 1.86 10.22 5.15
CA SER A 165 1.11 9.45 4.16
C SER A 165 1.83 9.51 2.82
N PHE A 166 1.90 8.39 2.10
CA PHE A 166 2.61 8.31 0.82
C PHE A 166 1.62 8.37 -0.33
N GLU A 167 1.63 9.47 -1.07
CA GLU A 167 0.82 9.63 -2.28
C GLU A 167 1.62 9.17 -3.50
N ALA A 168 1.03 8.41 -4.43
CA ALA A 168 1.73 8.04 -5.65
C ALA A 168 1.87 9.27 -6.56
N SER A 169 3.09 9.55 -7.03
CA SER A 169 3.35 10.75 -7.85
C SER A 169 2.64 10.72 -9.21
N ASN A 170 2.45 9.53 -9.76
CA ASN A 170 1.75 9.31 -11.03
C ASN A 170 0.24 9.08 -10.89
N TYR A 171 -0.28 8.94 -9.66
CA TYR A 171 -1.72 8.84 -9.40
C TYR A 171 -2.13 9.81 -8.28
N PRO A 172 -2.30 11.10 -8.58
CA PRO A 172 -2.73 12.10 -7.60
C PRO A 172 -4.04 11.71 -6.91
N GLY A 173 -4.10 11.95 -5.60
CA GLY A 173 -5.21 11.56 -4.74
C GLY A 173 -5.24 10.08 -4.36
N ARG A 174 -4.26 9.26 -4.78
CA ARG A 174 -4.10 7.88 -4.32
C ARG A 174 -2.94 7.73 -3.36
N PHE A 175 -3.18 6.99 -2.28
CA PHE A 175 -2.23 6.81 -1.20
C PHE A 175 -1.95 5.34 -0.95
N LEU A 176 -0.71 5.03 -0.55
CA LEU A 176 -0.43 3.75 0.07
C LEU A 176 -1.23 3.66 1.37
N ARG A 177 -2.00 2.60 1.51
CA ARG A 177 -2.72 2.27 2.74
C ARG A 177 -2.72 0.76 2.94
N HIS A 178 -2.89 0.33 4.19
CA HIS A 178 -3.12 -1.08 4.44
C HIS A 178 -4.62 -1.40 4.32
N ARG A 179 -4.94 -2.61 3.85
CA ARG A 179 -6.27 -3.24 3.96
C ARG A 179 -6.03 -4.74 3.99
N ASP A 180 -6.70 -5.42 4.92
CA ASP A 180 -6.48 -6.84 5.18
C ASP A 180 -4.99 -7.16 5.38
N PHE A 181 -4.30 -6.25 6.07
CA PHE A 181 -2.84 -6.27 6.32
C PHE A 181 -1.95 -6.31 5.07
N THR A 182 -2.49 -5.97 3.89
CA THR A 182 -1.72 -5.84 2.65
C THR A 182 -1.65 -4.37 2.27
N LEU A 183 -0.49 -3.89 1.83
CA LEU A 183 -0.34 -2.52 1.35
C LEU A 183 -0.86 -2.40 -0.08
N ARG A 184 -1.66 -1.36 -0.32
CA ARG A 184 -2.35 -1.11 -1.59
C ARG A 184 -2.35 0.36 -1.92
N LEU A 185 -2.52 0.70 -3.19
CA LEU A 185 -2.68 2.07 -3.67
C LEU A 185 -4.14 2.37 -3.97
N ASP A 186 -4.81 3.05 -3.05
CA ASP A 186 -6.23 3.37 -3.17
C ASP A 186 -6.47 4.88 -3.18
N ARG A 187 -7.58 5.29 -3.82
CA ARG A 187 -8.02 6.69 -3.83
C ARG A 187 -8.54 7.07 -2.44
N ALA A 188 -8.13 8.24 -1.96
CA ALA A 188 -8.70 8.80 -0.73
C ALA A 188 -10.21 9.04 -0.90
N ASP A 189 -10.98 8.49 0.03
CA ASP A 189 -12.45 8.57 0.07
C ASP A 189 -12.96 9.59 1.11
N GLY A 190 -12.05 10.22 1.86
CA GLY A 190 -12.37 11.17 2.93
C GLY A 190 -12.85 10.52 4.23
N SER A 191 -12.86 9.19 4.30
CA SER A 191 -13.23 8.48 5.52
C SER A 191 -12.10 8.50 6.54
N ARG A 192 -12.47 8.55 7.82
CA ARG A 192 -11.51 8.44 8.93
C ARG A 192 -10.75 7.11 8.90
N LEU A 193 -11.39 6.03 8.46
CA LEU A 193 -10.74 4.72 8.34
C LEU A 193 -9.63 4.75 7.28
N PHE A 194 -9.89 5.31 6.10
CA PHE A 194 -8.87 5.49 5.08
C PHE A 194 -7.70 6.32 5.62
N ASP A 195 -7.98 7.44 6.29
CA ASP A 195 -6.94 8.31 6.81
C ASP A 195 -6.07 7.58 7.86
N LEU A 196 -6.68 6.74 8.71
CA LEU A 196 -5.96 5.90 9.67
C LEU A 196 -5.10 4.83 8.97
N ASP A 197 -5.66 4.16 7.97
CA ASP A 197 -5.00 3.08 7.22
C ASP A 197 -3.84 3.57 6.34
N ALA A 198 -3.94 4.83 5.88
CA ALA A 198 -2.95 5.49 5.02
C ALA A 198 -1.91 6.30 5.80
N THR A 199 -1.91 6.25 7.13
CA THR A 199 -0.95 6.99 7.97
C THR A 199 0.08 6.06 8.58
N PHE A 200 1.35 6.32 8.29
CA PHE A 200 2.50 5.58 8.80
C PHE A 200 3.41 6.51 9.60
N CYS A 201 3.84 6.07 10.77
CA CYS A 201 4.73 6.81 11.64
C CYS A 201 6.16 6.27 11.43
N PRO A 202 7.04 7.01 10.75
CA PRO A 202 8.39 6.55 10.50
C PRO A 202 9.21 6.63 11.78
N GLU A 203 9.98 5.58 12.05
CA GLU A 203 10.91 5.51 13.18
C GLU A 203 12.31 5.26 12.63
N SER A 204 13.33 5.87 13.22
CA SER A 204 14.72 5.78 12.72
C SER A 204 15.61 5.00 13.69
N PRO A 205 15.57 3.65 13.66
CA PRO A 205 16.44 2.81 14.48
C PRO A 205 17.86 2.80 13.86
N GLY A 206 18.69 3.78 14.24
CA GLY A 206 20.13 3.77 13.95
C GLY A 206 20.67 4.87 13.04
N GLY A 207 19.94 5.95 12.75
CA GLY A 207 20.50 7.13 12.08
C GLY A 207 19.58 7.82 11.07
N SER A 208 20.08 8.90 10.46
CA SER A 208 19.34 9.70 9.48
C SER A 208 19.17 8.98 8.14
N GLY A 209 17.99 9.06 7.54
CA GLY A 209 17.73 8.54 6.19
C GLY A 209 17.35 7.06 6.12
N VAL A 210 17.41 6.33 7.22
CA VAL A 210 16.87 4.97 7.35
C VAL A 210 15.66 5.00 8.27
N VAL A 211 14.57 4.38 7.83
CA VAL A 211 13.30 4.35 8.57
C VAL A 211 12.71 2.95 8.58
N VAL A 212 12.00 2.62 9.64
CA VAL A 212 10.98 1.58 9.67
C VAL A 212 9.62 2.27 9.69
N LEU A 213 8.61 1.71 9.03
CA LEU A 213 7.30 2.35 8.88
C LEU A 213 6.30 1.64 9.78
N ARG A 214 5.96 2.24 10.92
CA ARG A 214 4.91 1.71 11.81
C ARG A 214 3.54 2.20 11.36
N SER A 215 2.52 1.35 11.44
CA SER A 215 1.13 1.80 11.19
C SER A 215 0.62 2.72 12.32
N ARG A 216 -0.18 3.73 11.98
CA ARG A 216 -0.78 4.62 12.97
C ARG A 216 -1.87 3.96 13.80
N ASN A 217 -2.74 3.17 13.15
CA ASN A 217 -3.88 2.50 13.80
C ASN A 217 -3.56 1.07 14.30
N TYR A 218 -2.45 0.48 13.86
CA TYR A 218 -1.90 -0.77 14.42
C TYR A 218 -0.47 -0.56 14.93
N PRO A 219 -0.30 -0.04 16.17
CA PRO A 219 1.01 0.34 16.70
C PRO A 219 1.97 -0.83 16.98
N ASP A 220 1.49 -2.07 16.98
CA ASP A 220 2.28 -3.28 17.09
C ASP A 220 2.81 -3.77 15.73
N ARG A 221 2.44 -3.10 14.62
CA ARG A 221 2.72 -3.56 13.26
C ARG A 221 3.51 -2.57 12.42
N PHE A 222 4.36 -3.15 11.58
CA PHE A 222 5.26 -2.43 10.69
C PHE A 222 5.08 -2.89 9.25
N VAL A 223 5.39 -2.00 8.31
CA VAL A 223 5.45 -2.37 6.89
C VAL A 223 6.56 -3.39 6.72
N THR A 224 6.20 -4.58 6.29
CA THR A 224 7.07 -5.71 6.01
C THR A 224 7.06 -6.04 4.53
N GLU A 225 8.07 -6.78 4.07
CA GLU A 225 8.10 -7.36 2.74
C GLU A 225 7.98 -8.87 2.85
N SER A 226 7.08 -9.47 2.06
CA SER A 226 6.91 -10.91 1.97
C SER A 226 6.52 -11.29 0.55
N ARG A 227 7.33 -12.15 -0.10
CA ARG A 227 7.10 -12.63 -1.48
C ARG A 227 6.88 -11.47 -2.47
N SER A 228 7.71 -10.44 -2.35
CA SER A 228 7.66 -9.16 -3.06
C SER A 228 6.48 -8.26 -2.71
N GLN A 229 5.50 -8.68 -1.92
CA GLN A 229 4.39 -7.82 -1.51
C GLN A 229 4.71 -7.08 -0.22
N LEU A 230 4.25 -5.84 -0.12
CA LEU A 230 4.28 -5.11 1.13
C LEU A 230 3.08 -5.47 2.00
N ARG A 231 3.35 -5.79 3.26
CA ARG A 231 2.35 -6.22 4.25
C ARG A 231 2.50 -5.44 5.54
N LEU A 232 1.53 -5.61 6.43
CA LEU A 232 1.51 -5.03 7.77
C LEU A 232 1.51 -6.16 8.80
N ASP A 233 2.70 -6.52 9.28
CA ASP A 233 2.89 -7.65 10.20
C ASP A 233 3.37 -7.18 11.58
N PRO A 234 3.11 -7.96 12.65
CA PRO A 234 3.65 -7.68 13.97
C PRO A 234 5.18 -7.71 13.95
N ALA A 235 5.81 -6.65 14.45
CA ALA A 235 7.26 -6.55 14.52
C ALA A 235 7.69 -5.54 15.59
N THR A 236 8.99 -5.45 15.82
CA THR A 236 9.59 -4.37 16.62
C THR A 236 10.46 -3.49 15.71
N PRO A 237 10.78 -2.25 16.10
CA PRO A 237 11.67 -1.40 15.30
C PRO A 237 13.05 -2.04 15.02
N GLY A 238 13.52 -2.95 15.88
CA GLY A 238 14.79 -3.66 15.69
C GLY A 238 14.73 -4.79 14.66
N THR A 239 13.56 -5.41 14.48
CA THR A 239 13.33 -6.57 13.60
C THR A 239 12.60 -6.22 12.31
N ALA A 240 11.90 -5.09 12.27
CA ALA A 240 11.20 -4.63 11.08
C ALA A 240 12.19 -4.31 9.94
N PRO A 241 11.81 -4.56 8.67
CA PRO A 241 12.64 -4.21 7.54
C PRO A 241 12.86 -2.71 7.48
N ARG A 242 14.11 -2.35 7.21
CA ARG A 242 14.56 -0.97 7.16
C ARG A 242 14.48 -0.47 5.71
N PHE A 243 13.92 0.72 5.54
CA PHE A 243 13.84 1.41 4.27
C PHE A 243 14.78 2.62 4.28
N ALA A 244 15.70 2.67 3.33
CA ALA A 244 16.48 3.86 3.05
C ALA A 244 15.64 4.83 2.22
N VAL A 245 15.49 6.06 2.69
CA VAL A 245 14.87 7.14 1.93
C VAL A 245 15.89 7.64 0.92
N ARG A 246 15.56 7.49 -0.37
CA ARG A 246 16.39 7.87 -1.51
C ARG A 246 15.73 8.96 -2.32
N SER A 247 16.54 9.64 -3.13
CA SER A 247 16.02 10.45 -4.23
C SER A 247 15.15 9.59 -5.15
N PRO A 248 14.05 10.14 -5.67
CA PRO A 248 13.24 9.47 -6.69
C PRO A 248 14.07 9.28 -7.96
N LEU A 249 13.78 8.22 -8.71
CA LEU A 249 14.40 7.90 -9.99
C LEU A 249 13.67 8.56 -11.17
#